data_AF-A0A2D7DVX9-F1
#
_entry.id   AF-A0A2D7DVX9-F1
#
_cell.length_a   1.000
_cell.length_b   1.000
_cell.length_c   1.000
_cell.angle_alpha   90.00
_cell.angle_beta   90.00
_cell.angle_gamma   90.00
#
_symmetry.space_group_name_H-M   'P 1'
#
loop_
_entity.id
_entity.type
_entity.pdbx_description
1 polymer ?
#
loop_
_entity_poly.entity_id
_entity_poly.type
_entity_poly.pdbx_seq_one_letter_code
_entity_poly.pdbx_strand_id
1 'polypeptide(L)'
;MNLIKLSSDLIKFKSVTPNSAGSLEFIEKILKKNKFNCHLLEFGNKKIKNLYAEIKGGKGPNLCFAGHTDVVPAGNLKDWNTNPFKPTIKNGVLYGRGASDMKTAIAAFVYASLKFLSSCNNKFNGSLSFLLTADEEGEADFGTKSMVNWLKKKNHKIDLCLVGEPTNPNYLGEMIKVGRRGSLNGEIIVKGIQGHVAYPEKCKNPIDDLLKICDQLKLPIDKGSKLFQPSKLVITSIDVGNKVTNLVVDKATIKFNVRFSDKHKSKD
;
A
#
# COMPACT_ATOMS: atom_id res chain seq x y z
N MET A 1 0.96 -2.27 29.69
CA MET A 1 0.39 -2.40 28.33
C MET A 1 0.71 -3.80 27.81
N ASN A 2 -0.20 -4.47 27.10
CA ASN A 2 0.03 -5.80 26.52
C ASN A 2 -0.08 -5.69 24.99
N LEU A 3 0.87 -6.27 24.25
CA LEU A 3 0.95 -6.16 22.78
C LEU A 3 -0.27 -6.78 22.10
N ILE A 4 -0.60 -8.04 22.42
CA ILE A 4 -1.72 -8.75 21.81
C ILE A 4 -3.05 -8.04 22.06
N LYS A 5 -3.20 -7.45 23.26
CA LYS A 5 -4.35 -6.62 23.59
C LYS A 5 -4.42 -5.36 22.72
N LEU A 6 -3.30 -4.66 22.53
CA LEU A 6 -3.23 -3.47 21.67
C LEU A 6 -3.52 -3.81 20.20
N SER A 7 -2.95 -4.89 19.67
CA SER A 7 -3.26 -5.39 18.32
C SER A 7 -4.75 -5.71 18.18
N SER A 8 -5.31 -6.42 19.16
CA SER A 8 -6.74 -6.75 19.19
C SER A 8 -7.62 -5.50 19.21
N ASP A 9 -7.27 -4.50 20.03
CA ASP A 9 -8.05 -3.25 20.11
C ASP A 9 -7.99 -2.46 18.79
N LEU A 10 -6.86 -2.46 18.08
CA LEU A 10 -6.76 -1.89 16.74
C LEU A 10 -7.62 -2.63 15.70
N ILE A 11 -7.64 -3.97 15.74
CA ILE A 11 -8.40 -4.82 14.81
C ILE A 11 -9.91 -4.56 14.90
N LYS A 12 -10.42 -4.16 16.08
CA LYS A 12 -11.85 -3.86 16.27
C LYS A 12 -12.35 -2.68 15.45
N PHE A 13 -11.46 -1.73 15.12
CA PHE A 13 -11.84 -0.62 14.25
C PHE A 13 -12.08 -1.16 12.83
N LYS A 14 -13.31 -1.00 12.35
CA LYS A 14 -13.72 -1.31 10.96
C LYS A 14 -13.20 -0.24 10.00
N SER A 15 -11.89 -0.03 10.01
CA SER A 15 -11.19 1.02 9.28
C SER A 15 -11.01 0.67 7.81
N VAL A 16 -12.09 0.37 7.10
CA VAL A 16 -12.00 0.06 5.67
C VAL A 16 -11.61 1.32 4.91
N THR A 17 -10.60 1.22 4.05
CA THR A 17 -10.04 2.34 3.29
C THR A 17 -11.14 3.17 2.61
N PRO A 18 -11.13 4.52 2.74
CA PRO A 18 -10.15 5.36 3.43
C PRO A 18 -10.51 5.76 4.88
N ASN A 19 -11.49 5.10 5.49
CA ASN A 19 -12.01 5.52 6.79
C ASN A 19 -11.12 5.01 7.94
N SER A 20 -10.55 5.90 8.75
CA SER A 20 -9.77 5.51 9.95
C SER A 20 -10.62 4.81 11.01
N ALA A 21 -11.95 5.01 11.01
CA ALA A 21 -12.89 4.51 12.01
C ALA A 21 -12.48 4.80 13.47
N GLY A 22 -11.71 5.87 13.73
CA GLY A 22 -11.21 6.22 15.06
C GLY A 22 -9.89 5.55 15.46
N SER A 23 -9.29 4.73 14.60
CA SER A 23 -8.05 3.99 14.90
C SER A 23 -6.83 4.90 15.07
N LEU A 24 -6.70 5.95 14.25
CA LEU A 24 -5.62 6.94 14.36
C LEU A 24 -5.76 7.76 15.64
N GLU A 25 -6.98 8.16 15.99
CA GLU A 25 -7.29 8.87 17.23
C GLU A 25 -6.98 8.01 18.46
N PHE A 26 -7.27 6.72 18.39
CA PHE A 26 -6.94 5.76 19.43
C PHE A 26 -5.42 5.67 19.65
N ILE A 27 -4.64 5.59 18.57
CA ILE A 27 -3.16 5.62 18.64
C ILE A 27 -2.67 6.96 19.16
N GLU A 28 -3.22 8.07 18.64
CA GLU A 28 -2.87 9.43 19.04
C GLU A 28 -3.04 9.61 20.56
N LYS A 29 -4.15 9.14 21.13
CA LYS A 29 -4.43 9.19 22.56
C LYS A 29 -3.37 8.45 23.38
N ILE A 30 -2.94 7.27 22.92
CA ILE A 30 -1.88 6.49 23.57
C ILE A 30 -0.56 7.26 23.51
N LEU A 31 -0.19 7.79 22.34
CA LEU A 31 1.08 8.50 22.14
C LEU A 31 1.12 9.82 22.90
N LYS A 32 0.04 10.63 22.89
CA LYS A 32 -0.07 11.87 23.68
C LYS A 32 0.10 11.61 25.18
N LYS A 33 -0.51 10.54 25.71
CA LYS A 33 -0.35 10.15 27.13
C LYS A 33 1.11 9.85 27.48
N ASN A 34 1.92 9.45 26.49
CA ASN A 34 3.34 9.17 26.63
C ASN A 34 4.23 10.29 26.08
N LYS A 35 3.73 11.54 26.07
CA LYS A 35 4.48 12.76 25.75
C LYS A 35 4.97 12.89 24.31
N PHE A 36 4.41 12.13 23.38
CA PHE A 36 4.61 12.40 21.95
C PHE A 36 3.87 13.68 21.56
N ASN A 37 4.53 14.51 20.76
CA ASN A 37 3.89 15.62 20.07
C ASN A 37 3.19 15.08 18.81
N CYS A 38 1.85 15.12 18.80
CA CYS A 38 1.03 14.52 17.76
C CYS A 38 0.36 15.57 16.86
N HIS A 39 0.39 15.30 15.56
CA HIS A 39 -0.27 16.06 14.50
C HIS A 39 -1.18 15.11 13.73
N LEU A 40 -2.46 15.07 14.11
CA LEU A 40 -3.51 14.38 13.36
C LEU A 40 -4.11 15.36 12.34
N LEU A 41 -3.83 15.13 11.06
CA LEU A 41 -4.19 16.04 9.96
C LEU A 41 -5.06 15.32 8.92
N GLU A 42 -5.88 16.10 8.24
CA GLU A 42 -6.75 15.65 7.14
C GLU A 42 -6.32 16.29 5.83
N PHE A 43 -6.31 15.52 4.74
CA PHE A 43 -5.99 16.02 3.40
C PHE A 43 -7.02 15.59 2.35
N GLY A 44 -7.13 16.39 1.29
CA GLY A 44 -8.02 16.13 0.15
C GLY A 44 -9.51 16.27 0.47
N ASN A 45 -10.34 16.14 -0.55
CA ASN A 45 -11.80 16.31 -0.44
C ASN A 45 -12.45 15.22 0.45
N LYS A 46 -11.87 14.02 0.46
CA LYS A 46 -12.31 12.88 1.30
C LYS A 46 -11.84 13.01 2.76
N LYS A 47 -11.10 14.06 3.12
CA LYS A 47 -10.55 14.30 4.48
C LYS A 47 -9.79 13.09 5.03
N ILE A 48 -8.83 12.61 4.24
CA ILE A 48 -8.01 11.44 4.60
C ILE A 48 -7.16 11.76 5.82
N LYS A 49 -7.37 10.99 6.90
CA LYS A 49 -6.68 11.19 8.17
C LYS A 49 -5.27 10.60 8.14
N ASN A 50 -4.33 11.36 8.68
CA ASN A 50 -2.92 11.01 8.80
C ASN A 50 -2.40 11.46 10.16
N LEU A 51 -1.55 10.66 10.79
CA LEU A 51 -0.94 10.97 12.08
C LEU A 51 0.59 11.02 11.93
N TYR A 52 1.18 12.16 12.28
CA TYR A 52 2.58 12.23 12.64
C TYR A 52 2.72 12.43 14.14
N ALA A 53 3.48 11.59 14.81
CA ALA A 53 3.72 11.72 16.24
C ALA A 53 5.22 11.58 16.52
N GLU A 54 5.81 12.52 17.26
CA GLU A 54 7.25 12.55 17.51
C GLU A 54 7.54 12.77 19.00
N ILE A 55 8.50 12.02 19.54
CA ILE A 55 9.12 12.32 20.84
C ILE A 55 10.61 12.55 20.65
N LYS A 56 11.09 13.67 21.20
CA LYS A 56 12.50 14.07 21.15
C LYS A 56 13.17 13.75 22.48
N GLY A 57 14.26 12.98 22.43
CA GLY A 57 15.09 12.70 23.61
C GLY A 57 16.29 13.64 23.72
N GLY A 58 16.88 14.03 22.58
CA GLY A 58 18.08 14.85 22.51
C GLY A 58 18.56 15.04 21.07
N LYS A 59 19.82 15.45 20.90
CA LYS A 59 20.43 15.53 19.56
C LYS A 59 20.67 14.12 19.01
N GLY A 60 20.37 13.90 17.73
CA GLY A 60 20.60 12.60 17.08
C GLY A 60 19.60 12.35 15.95
N PRO A 61 19.67 11.17 15.31
CA PRO A 61 18.78 10.82 14.20
C PRO A 61 17.34 10.61 14.67
N ASN A 62 16.39 10.88 13.77
CA ASN A 62 14.99 10.49 13.92
C ASN A 62 14.74 9.12 13.27
N LEU A 63 14.34 8.14 14.08
CA LEU A 63 13.83 6.84 13.62
C LEU A 63 12.30 6.90 13.54
N CYS A 64 11.79 6.91 12.31
CA CYS A 64 10.37 6.91 12.02
C CYS A 64 9.85 5.50 11.73
N PHE A 65 8.77 5.10 12.38
CA PHE A 65 7.96 3.99 11.94
C PHE A 65 6.84 4.49 11.04
N ALA A 66 6.71 3.90 9.85
CA ALA A 66 5.62 4.20 8.93
C ALA A 66 4.68 3.00 8.80
N GLY A 67 3.40 3.29 8.63
CA GLY A 67 2.38 2.26 8.41
C GLY A 67 1.00 2.81 8.15
N HIS A 68 0.02 1.92 8.06
CA HIS A 68 -1.35 2.30 7.75
C HIS A 68 -2.36 1.58 8.66
N THR A 69 -3.43 2.29 9.01
CA THR A 69 -4.48 1.81 9.91
C THR A 69 -5.71 1.32 9.17
N ASP A 70 -5.86 1.73 7.91
CA ASP A 70 -6.88 1.23 7.04
C ASP A 70 -6.61 -0.22 6.64
N VAL A 71 -7.67 -0.88 6.18
CA VAL A 71 -7.66 -2.27 5.76
C VAL A 71 -8.53 -2.44 4.54
N VAL A 72 -8.19 -3.40 3.67
CA VAL A 72 -9.09 -3.80 2.58
C VAL A 72 -10.43 -4.36 3.10
N PRO A 73 -11.50 -4.34 2.27
CA PRO A 73 -12.77 -4.97 2.61
C PRO A 73 -12.61 -6.42 3.10
N ALA A 74 -13.47 -6.82 4.04
CA ALA A 74 -13.49 -8.18 4.55
C ALA A 74 -14.10 -9.18 3.53
N GLY A 75 -14.74 -8.71 2.46
CA GLY A 75 -15.50 -9.55 1.55
C GLY A 75 -16.76 -10.10 2.21
N ASN A 76 -17.19 -11.28 1.78
CA ASN A 76 -18.36 -11.94 2.32
C ASN A 76 -18.07 -12.51 3.73
N LEU A 77 -18.81 -12.04 4.72
CA LEU A 77 -18.61 -12.42 6.12
C LEU A 77 -18.90 -13.90 6.41
N LYS A 78 -19.68 -14.58 5.55
CA LYS A 78 -19.98 -16.00 5.71
C LYS A 78 -18.78 -16.90 5.42
N ASP A 79 -17.80 -16.41 4.66
CA ASP A 79 -16.59 -17.16 4.30
C ASP A 79 -15.52 -17.08 5.41
N TRP A 80 -15.77 -16.26 6.44
CA TRP A 80 -14.88 -16.13 7.59
C TRP A 80 -15.23 -17.11 8.70
N ASN A 81 -14.24 -17.89 9.14
CA ASN A 81 -14.36 -18.76 10.31
C ASN A 81 -14.56 -18.00 11.63
N THR A 82 -14.15 -16.73 11.70
CA THR A 82 -14.30 -15.84 12.85
C THR A 82 -14.61 -14.42 12.36
N ASN A 83 -15.39 -13.64 13.09
CA ASN A 83 -15.74 -12.29 12.63
C ASN A 83 -14.47 -11.43 12.44
N PRO A 84 -14.25 -10.84 11.24
CA PRO A 84 -13.00 -10.17 10.88
C PRO A 84 -12.65 -8.97 11.77
N PHE A 85 -13.64 -8.36 12.41
CA PHE A 85 -13.43 -7.20 13.29
C PHE A 85 -13.71 -7.54 14.77
N LYS A 86 -13.86 -8.83 15.10
CA LYS A 86 -13.86 -9.35 16.47
C LYS A 86 -12.58 -10.18 16.64
N PRO A 87 -11.46 -9.57 17.07
CA PRO A 87 -10.18 -10.26 17.16
C PRO A 87 -10.32 -11.54 18.00
N THR A 88 -9.88 -12.65 17.43
CA THR A 88 -10.04 -13.98 18.04
C THR A 88 -8.71 -14.68 18.05
N ILE A 89 -8.28 -15.20 19.20
CA ILE A 89 -7.07 -16.03 19.29
C ILE A 89 -7.49 -17.49 19.26
N LYS A 90 -6.98 -18.25 18.29
CA LYS A 90 -7.22 -19.70 18.17
C LYS A 90 -5.91 -20.39 17.80
N ASN A 91 -5.55 -21.43 18.54
CA ASN A 91 -4.32 -22.20 18.32
C ASN A 91 -3.05 -21.33 18.23
N GLY A 92 -2.94 -20.32 19.12
CA GLY A 92 -1.80 -19.40 19.15
C GLY A 92 -1.79 -18.32 18.05
N VAL A 93 -2.79 -18.28 17.17
CA VAL A 93 -2.89 -17.32 16.06
C VAL A 93 -3.96 -16.27 16.36
N LEU A 94 -3.64 -14.99 16.16
CA LEU A 94 -4.59 -13.87 16.23
C LEU A 94 -5.26 -13.67 14.88
N TYR A 95 -6.56 -13.96 14.81
CA TYR A 95 -7.39 -13.77 13.64
C TYR A 95 -8.11 -12.42 13.67
N GLY A 96 -8.12 -11.75 12.52
CA GLY A 96 -8.86 -10.52 12.26
C GLY A 96 -8.33 -9.78 11.03
N ARG A 97 -9.19 -8.98 10.38
CA ARG A 97 -8.78 -8.11 9.28
C ARG A 97 -7.81 -7.06 9.81
N GLY A 98 -6.64 -7.02 9.21
CA GLY A 98 -5.51 -6.19 9.61
C GLY A 98 -4.60 -6.80 10.66
N ALA A 99 -4.83 -8.06 11.08
CA ALA A 99 -3.95 -8.75 12.02
C ALA A 99 -2.51 -8.87 11.48
N SER A 100 -2.36 -9.26 10.21
CA SER A 100 -1.06 -9.26 9.54
C SER A 100 -0.74 -7.90 8.93
N ASP A 101 -1.74 -7.23 8.35
CA ASP A 101 -1.55 -6.11 7.43
C ASP A 101 -2.36 -4.85 7.83
N MET A 102 -1.80 -3.92 8.59
CA MET A 102 -0.52 -4.05 9.33
C MET A 102 -0.66 -3.62 10.81
N LYS A 103 -1.87 -3.76 11.37
CA LYS A 103 -2.22 -3.26 12.72
C LYS A 103 -1.38 -3.88 13.83
N THR A 104 -0.96 -5.14 13.70
CA THR A 104 -0.06 -5.77 14.68
C THR A 104 1.33 -5.16 14.65
N ALA A 105 1.85 -4.78 13.48
CA ALA A 105 3.15 -4.10 13.38
C ALA A 105 3.09 -2.71 14.02
N ILE A 106 1.99 -1.96 13.82
CA ILE A 106 1.75 -0.69 14.52
C ILE A 106 1.74 -0.91 16.03
N ALA A 107 0.96 -1.88 16.53
CA ALA A 107 0.91 -2.19 17.95
C ALA A 107 2.28 -2.61 18.52
N ALA A 108 3.05 -3.39 17.76
CA ALA A 108 4.39 -3.82 18.14
C ALA A 108 5.35 -2.64 18.27
N PHE A 109 5.33 -1.70 17.31
CA PHE A 109 6.20 -0.54 17.38
C PHE A 109 5.79 0.46 18.46
N VAL A 110 4.48 0.66 18.69
CA VAL A 110 3.98 1.42 19.85
C VAL A 110 4.46 0.77 21.16
N TYR A 111 4.30 -0.55 21.30
CA TYR A 111 4.75 -1.28 22.49
C TYR A 111 6.26 -1.18 22.70
N ALA A 112 7.06 -1.40 21.66
CA ALA A 112 8.51 -1.30 21.71
C ALA A 112 8.97 0.11 22.07
N SER A 113 8.36 1.14 21.47
CA SER A 113 8.67 2.54 21.77
C SER A 113 8.42 2.87 23.24
N LEU A 114 7.26 2.50 23.79
CA LEU A 114 6.95 2.76 25.20
C LEU A 114 7.84 1.96 26.16
N LYS A 115 8.16 0.71 25.83
CA LYS A 115 9.12 -0.11 26.58
C LYS A 115 10.50 0.53 26.61
N PHE A 116 10.99 0.97 25.46
CA PHE A 116 12.27 1.66 25.32
C PHE A 116 12.31 2.95 26.15
N LEU A 117 11.32 3.82 25.98
CA LEU A 117 11.20 5.08 26.72
C LEU A 117 11.17 4.85 28.24
N SER A 118 10.45 3.82 28.71
CA SER A 118 10.45 3.44 30.12
C SER A 118 11.83 2.98 30.58
N SER A 119 12.51 2.12 29.81
CA SER A 119 13.83 1.58 30.18
C SER A 119 14.93 2.64 30.31
N CYS A 120 14.80 3.76 29.58
CA CYS A 120 15.75 4.86 29.63
C CYS A 120 15.24 6.08 30.40
N ASN A 121 14.09 5.99 31.09
CA ASN A 121 13.43 7.12 31.77
C ASN A 121 13.26 8.35 30.85
N ASN A 122 12.94 8.13 29.57
CA ASN A 122 12.85 9.12 28.50
C ASN A 122 14.17 9.87 28.20
N LYS A 123 15.31 9.40 28.70
CA LYS A 123 16.63 9.98 28.45
C LYS A 123 17.33 9.19 27.34
N PHE A 124 17.25 9.68 26.12
CA PHE A 124 17.91 9.09 24.95
C PHE A 124 18.32 10.18 23.96
N ASN A 125 19.23 9.88 23.04
CA ASN A 125 19.63 10.81 21.98
C ASN A 125 18.83 10.53 20.69
N GLY A 126 18.48 11.59 19.96
CA GLY A 126 17.67 11.51 18.75
C GLY A 126 16.16 11.59 19.01
N SER A 127 15.38 11.01 18.11
CA SER A 127 13.91 11.05 18.14
C SER A 127 13.30 9.74 17.66
N LEU A 128 12.11 9.43 18.18
CA LEU A 128 11.26 8.38 17.66
C LEU A 128 10.00 9.02 17.09
N SER A 129 9.62 8.65 15.87
CA SER A 129 8.40 9.14 15.26
C SER A 129 7.53 8.04 14.65
N PHE A 130 6.25 8.37 14.51
CA PHE A 130 5.25 7.59 13.78
C PHE A 130 4.76 8.42 12.61
N LEU A 131 4.60 7.79 11.44
CA LEU A 131 3.96 8.35 10.27
C LEU A 131 2.90 7.36 9.80
N LEU A 132 1.66 7.59 10.22
CA LEU A 132 0.54 6.67 9.97
C LEU A 132 -0.51 7.30 9.07
N THR A 133 -1.09 6.50 8.18
CA THR A 133 -2.18 6.92 7.28
C THR A 133 -3.41 6.04 7.44
N ALA A 134 -4.54 6.50 6.90
CA ALA A 134 -5.78 5.73 6.75
C ALA A 134 -6.14 5.50 5.27
N ASP A 135 -5.19 5.69 4.35
CA ASP A 135 -5.36 5.42 2.92
C ASP A 135 -4.01 5.03 2.31
N GLU A 136 -3.62 3.77 2.52
CA GLU A 136 -2.50 3.13 1.82
C GLU A 136 -3.02 2.18 0.75
N GLU A 137 -4.06 1.41 1.08
CA GLU A 137 -4.62 0.35 0.23
C GLU A 137 -5.51 0.88 -0.91
N GLY A 138 -5.77 2.19 -0.91
CA GLY A 138 -6.68 2.87 -1.82
C GLY A 138 -5.95 3.63 -2.93
N GLU A 139 -6.42 4.85 -3.21
CA GLU A 139 -5.75 5.74 -4.17
C GLU A 139 -4.46 6.33 -3.58
N ALA A 140 -4.40 6.45 -2.24
CA ALA A 140 -3.24 6.90 -1.45
C ALA A 140 -2.69 8.31 -1.78
N ASP A 141 -3.40 9.09 -2.61
CA ASP A 141 -2.98 10.43 -3.03
C ASP A 141 -2.92 11.43 -1.87
N PHE A 142 -3.84 11.30 -0.91
CA PHE A 142 -3.96 12.18 0.25
C PHE A 142 -3.52 11.53 1.56
N GLY A 143 -2.92 10.33 1.48
CA GLY A 143 -2.33 9.62 2.60
C GLY A 143 -0.91 10.09 2.92
N THR A 144 0.00 9.12 3.10
CA THR A 144 1.41 9.34 3.46
C THR A 144 2.11 10.39 2.59
N LYS A 145 1.83 10.44 1.28
CA LYS A 145 2.40 11.43 0.35
C LYS A 145 2.13 12.87 0.80
N SER A 146 0.91 13.17 1.22
CA SER A 146 0.52 14.50 1.67
C SER A 146 1.18 14.84 3.01
N MET A 147 1.26 13.86 3.92
CA MET A 147 1.93 14.05 5.21
C MET A 147 3.44 14.27 5.07
N VAL A 148 4.12 13.57 4.16
CA VAL A 148 5.55 13.81 3.84
C VAL A 148 5.77 15.22 3.30
N ASN A 149 4.88 15.73 2.45
CA ASN A 149 4.95 17.11 1.97
C ASN A 149 4.77 18.13 3.10
N TRP A 150 3.86 17.86 4.03
CA TRP A 150 3.68 18.69 5.23
C TRP A 150 4.93 18.69 6.11
N LEU A 151 5.54 17.52 6.37
CA LEU A 151 6.77 17.39 7.15
C LEU A 151 7.91 18.21 6.55
N LYS A 152 8.10 18.16 5.23
CA LYS A 152 9.09 18.99 4.52
C LYS A 152 8.84 20.48 4.73
N LYS A 153 7.59 20.95 4.57
CA LYS A 153 7.21 22.36 4.80
C LYS A 153 7.42 22.82 6.23
N LYS A 154 7.28 21.91 7.20
CA LYS A 154 7.49 22.16 8.63
C LYS A 154 8.90 21.86 9.11
N ASN A 155 9.81 21.50 8.21
CA ASN A 155 11.20 21.16 8.48
C ASN A 155 11.36 20.02 9.53
N HIS A 156 10.43 19.06 9.54
CA HIS A 156 10.60 17.81 10.27
C HIS A 156 11.44 16.85 9.41
N LYS A 157 12.59 16.44 9.94
CA LYS A 157 13.50 15.49 9.28
C LYS A 157 13.26 14.07 9.79
N ILE A 158 13.25 13.12 8.87
CA ILE A 158 13.30 11.68 9.16
C ILE A 158 14.62 11.17 8.61
N ASP A 159 15.46 10.57 9.46
CA ASP A 159 16.77 10.05 9.06
C ASP A 159 16.69 8.57 8.68
N LEU A 160 15.86 7.82 9.40
CA LEU A 160 15.63 6.38 9.20
C LEU A 160 14.15 6.10 9.19
N CYS A 161 13.68 5.26 8.27
CA CYS A 161 12.28 4.85 8.21
C CYS A 161 12.15 3.33 8.18
N LEU A 162 11.42 2.78 9.16
CA LEU A 162 10.98 1.39 9.18
C LEU A 162 9.51 1.34 8.78
N VAL A 163 9.20 0.77 7.62
CA VAL A 163 7.81 0.52 7.21
C VAL A 163 7.40 -0.86 7.72
N GLY A 164 6.33 -0.92 8.51
CA GLY A 164 5.89 -2.15 9.19
C GLY A 164 5.10 -3.16 8.36
N GLU A 165 5.16 -3.08 7.04
CA GLU A 165 4.51 -4.04 6.13
C GLU A 165 4.89 -5.49 6.43
N PRO A 166 3.99 -6.47 6.23
CA PRO A 166 4.34 -7.88 6.34
C PRO A 166 5.35 -8.26 5.24
N THR A 167 6.55 -8.67 5.64
CA THR A 167 7.67 -8.95 4.73
C THR A 167 8.14 -10.39 4.73
N ASN A 168 7.73 -11.18 5.72
CA ASN A 168 8.26 -12.51 6.00
C ASN A 168 7.32 -13.59 5.45
N PRO A 169 7.77 -14.43 4.49
CA PRO A 169 6.94 -15.50 3.94
C PRO A 169 6.63 -16.62 4.93
N ASN A 170 7.63 -17.06 5.72
CA ASN A 170 7.51 -18.26 6.53
C ASN A 170 7.66 -17.99 8.04
N TYR A 171 8.67 -17.22 8.44
CA TYR A 171 8.94 -16.91 9.85
C TYR A 171 9.47 -15.49 10.05
N LEU A 172 9.21 -14.92 11.22
CA LEU A 172 9.60 -13.56 11.54
C LEU A 172 11.13 -13.38 11.52
N GLY A 173 11.62 -12.41 10.75
CA GLY A 173 13.05 -12.09 10.62
C GLY A 173 13.73 -12.71 9.41
N GLU A 174 13.03 -13.56 8.65
CA GLU A 174 13.51 -14.17 7.40
C GLU A 174 13.86 -13.14 6.33
N MET A 175 13.10 -12.04 6.25
CA MET A 175 13.19 -11.10 5.15
C MET A 175 12.91 -9.66 5.57
N ILE A 176 13.76 -8.75 5.09
CA ILE A 176 13.50 -7.31 5.11
C ILE A 176 13.44 -6.79 3.67
N LYS A 177 12.61 -5.76 3.43
CA LYS A 177 12.54 -5.09 2.13
C LYS A 177 13.33 -3.78 2.21
N VAL A 178 14.42 -3.69 1.47
CA VAL A 178 15.23 -2.46 1.34
C VAL A 178 14.81 -1.60 0.14
N GLY A 179 13.80 -2.04 -0.61
CA GLY A 179 13.25 -1.35 -1.77
C GLY A 179 12.04 -2.09 -2.35
N ARG A 180 11.29 -1.41 -3.21
CA ARG A 180 10.16 -1.96 -3.98
C ARG A 180 10.27 -1.50 -5.42
N ARG A 181 9.83 -2.36 -6.35
CA ARG A 181 9.70 -2.00 -7.77
C ARG A 181 8.65 -0.91 -7.92
N GLY A 182 8.81 -0.05 -8.92
CA GLY A 182 7.74 0.85 -9.34
C GLY A 182 6.56 0.09 -9.94
N SER A 183 5.44 0.79 -10.13
CA SER A 183 4.24 0.27 -10.78
C SER A 183 3.72 1.31 -11.78
N LEU A 184 3.50 0.89 -13.01
CA LEU A 184 2.86 1.69 -14.06
C LEU A 184 1.69 0.88 -14.61
N ASN A 185 0.50 1.48 -14.67
CA ASN A 185 -0.65 0.89 -15.37
C ASN A 185 -0.81 1.60 -16.71
N GLY A 186 -1.12 0.84 -17.76
CA GLY A 186 -1.36 1.38 -19.09
C GLY A 186 -2.56 0.73 -19.77
N GLU A 187 -3.18 1.50 -20.65
CA GLU A 187 -4.26 1.06 -21.53
C GLU A 187 -3.92 1.46 -22.96
N ILE A 188 -4.03 0.52 -23.90
CA ILE A 188 -3.86 0.75 -25.34
C ILE A 188 -5.18 0.41 -26.02
N ILE A 189 -5.72 1.36 -26.77
CA ILE A 189 -6.93 1.18 -27.57
C ILE A 189 -6.52 1.21 -29.04
N VAL A 190 -6.63 0.07 -29.71
CA VAL A 190 -6.42 -0.05 -31.16
C VAL A 190 -7.76 0.18 -31.85
N LYS A 191 -7.80 1.15 -32.77
CA LYS A 191 -8.99 1.47 -33.56
C LYS A 191 -8.90 0.85 -34.96
N GLY A 192 -10.01 0.33 -35.42
CA GLY A 192 -10.19 -0.29 -36.72
C GLY A 192 -11.39 0.29 -37.47
N ILE A 193 -11.84 -0.43 -38.49
CA ILE A 193 -13.04 -0.11 -39.28
C ILE A 193 -13.91 -1.37 -39.27
N GLN A 194 -15.09 -1.24 -38.70
CA GLN A 194 -16.06 -2.33 -38.55
C GLN A 194 -16.72 -2.68 -39.88
N GLY A 195 -17.05 -3.96 -40.07
CA GLY A 195 -17.82 -4.42 -41.22
C GLY A 195 -18.04 -5.94 -41.21
N HIS A 196 -18.71 -6.46 -42.24
CA HIS A 196 -18.98 -7.88 -42.34
C HIS A 196 -17.71 -8.66 -42.71
N VAL A 197 -17.45 -9.78 -42.03
CA VAL A 197 -16.24 -10.62 -42.27
C VAL A 197 -16.10 -11.17 -43.69
N ALA A 198 -17.17 -11.08 -44.49
CA ALA A 198 -17.19 -11.56 -45.88
C ALA A 198 -16.60 -10.53 -46.87
N TYR A 199 -16.41 -9.29 -46.41
CA TYR A 199 -15.84 -8.18 -47.18
C TYR A 199 -14.65 -7.57 -46.41
N PRO A 200 -13.61 -8.37 -46.10
CA PRO A 200 -12.49 -7.93 -45.27
C PRO A 200 -11.76 -6.71 -45.85
N GLU A 201 -11.78 -6.52 -47.17
CA GLU A 201 -11.19 -5.38 -47.88
C GLU A 201 -11.84 -4.03 -47.55
N LYS A 202 -13.07 -4.05 -47.01
CA LYS A 202 -13.79 -2.85 -46.54
C LYS A 202 -13.60 -2.58 -45.05
N CYS A 203 -12.86 -3.45 -44.36
CA CYS A 203 -12.68 -3.42 -42.92
C CYS A 203 -11.21 -3.17 -42.57
N LYS A 204 -10.96 -2.77 -41.33
CA LYS A 204 -9.62 -2.79 -40.74
C LYS A 204 -9.74 -3.44 -39.37
N ASN A 205 -9.33 -4.69 -39.26
CA ASN A 205 -9.48 -5.43 -38.01
C ASN A 205 -8.44 -4.97 -36.97
N PRO A 206 -8.84 -4.34 -35.86
CA PRO A 206 -7.91 -3.85 -34.84
C PRO A 206 -7.23 -5.00 -34.08
N ILE A 207 -7.78 -6.22 -34.13
CA ILE A 207 -7.21 -7.38 -33.45
C ILE A 207 -5.86 -7.76 -34.05
N ASP A 208 -5.69 -7.65 -35.37
CA ASP A 208 -4.43 -8.03 -36.03
C ASP A 208 -3.27 -7.11 -35.60
N ASP A 209 -3.53 -5.81 -35.50
CA ASP A 209 -2.54 -4.84 -35.00
C ASP A 209 -2.33 -4.99 -33.47
N LEU A 210 -3.38 -5.32 -32.72
CA LEU A 210 -3.31 -5.59 -31.28
C LEU A 210 -2.39 -6.80 -30.99
N LEU A 211 -2.49 -7.88 -31.76
CA LEU A 211 -1.63 -9.06 -31.60
C LEU A 211 -0.15 -8.71 -31.79
N LYS A 212 0.18 -7.90 -32.81
CA LYS A 212 1.55 -7.41 -33.02
C LYS A 212 2.06 -6.55 -31.85
N ILE A 213 1.21 -5.69 -31.31
CA ILE A 213 1.53 -4.89 -30.12
C ILE A 213 1.79 -5.81 -28.92
N CYS A 214 0.93 -6.81 -28.68
CA CYS A 214 1.11 -7.79 -27.61
C CYS A 214 2.47 -8.50 -27.68
N ASP A 215 2.94 -8.84 -28.88
CA ASP A 215 4.26 -9.48 -29.04
C ASP A 215 5.40 -8.54 -28.66
N GLN A 216 5.30 -7.26 -29.02
CA GLN A 216 6.29 -6.24 -28.59
C GLN A 216 6.26 -6.01 -27.08
N LEU A 217 5.08 -5.96 -26.46
CA LEU A 217 4.95 -5.73 -25.01
C LEU A 217 5.50 -6.88 -24.15
N LYS A 218 5.65 -8.08 -24.72
CA LYS A 218 6.21 -9.26 -24.03
C LYS A 218 7.74 -9.30 -24.05
N LEU A 219 8.40 -8.42 -24.82
CA LEU A 219 9.85 -8.40 -24.90
C LEU A 219 10.47 -8.01 -23.54
N PRO A 220 11.65 -8.57 -23.19
CA PRO A 220 12.36 -8.18 -21.97
C PRO A 220 12.66 -6.68 -21.94
N ILE A 221 12.34 -6.01 -20.83
CA ILE A 221 12.56 -4.56 -20.66
C ILE A 221 13.99 -4.27 -20.22
N ASP A 222 14.46 -4.98 -19.20
CA ASP A 222 15.82 -4.85 -18.67
C ASP A 222 16.32 -6.22 -18.16
N LYS A 223 17.53 -6.24 -17.59
CA LYS A 223 18.13 -7.41 -16.91
C LYS A 223 18.09 -7.31 -15.38
N GLY A 224 17.31 -6.37 -14.82
CA GLY A 224 17.31 -6.04 -13.40
C GLY A 224 18.60 -5.33 -12.95
N SER A 225 18.82 -5.30 -11.64
CA SER A 225 19.99 -4.73 -10.97
C SER A 225 20.45 -5.62 -9.82
N LYS A 226 21.43 -5.16 -9.03
CA LYS A 226 21.90 -5.88 -7.83
C LYS A 226 20.77 -6.10 -6.81
N LEU A 227 19.84 -5.15 -6.72
CA LEU A 227 18.80 -5.15 -5.69
C LEU A 227 17.41 -5.50 -6.25
N PHE A 228 17.22 -5.42 -7.57
CA PHE A 228 15.92 -5.60 -8.20
C PHE A 228 15.94 -6.66 -9.29
N GLN A 229 14.91 -7.51 -9.27
CA GLN A 229 14.59 -8.39 -10.39
C GLN A 229 14.31 -7.57 -11.67
N PRO A 230 14.40 -8.21 -12.85
CA PRO A 230 14.05 -7.56 -14.11
C PRO A 230 12.68 -6.89 -14.11
N SER A 231 12.60 -5.74 -14.78
CA SER A 231 11.36 -5.06 -15.09
C SER A 231 10.48 -5.96 -15.93
N LYS A 232 9.20 -6.06 -15.58
CA LYS A 232 8.26 -6.95 -16.25
C LYS A 232 6.94 -6.24 -16.52
N LEU A 233 6.53 -6.28 -17.79
CA LEU A 233 5.16 -5.97 -18.21
C LEU A 233 4.32 -7.24 -18.15
N VAL A 234 3.12 -7.12 -17.60
CA VAL A 234 2.10 -8.17 -17.58
C VAL A 234 0.83 -7.60 -18.20
N ILE A 235 0.38 -8.19 -19.30
CA ILE A 235 -0.93 -7.91 -19.89
C ILE A 235 -1.98 -8.48 -18.93
N THR A 236 -2.87 -7.62 -18.45
CA THR A 236 -3.90 -7.97 -17.46
C THR A 236 -5.28 -8.15 -18.09
N SER A 237 -5.54 -7.55 -19.25
CA SER A 237 -6.79 -7.73 -20.01
C SER A 237 -6.59 -7.53 -21.50
N ILE A 238 -7.36 -8.25 -22.31
CA ILE A 238 -7.59 -8.00 -23.74
C ILE A 238 -9.10 -8.03 -23.97
N ASP A 239 -9.66 -6.88 -24.32
CA ASP A 239 -11.11 -6.66 -24.44
C ASP A 239 -11.47 -6.24 -25.86
N VAL A 240 -12.22 -7.08 -26.57
CA VAL A 240 -12.71 -6.80 -27.93
C VAL A 240 -14.21 -6.47 -27.93
N GLY A 241 -14.97 -7.05 -26.99
CA GLY A 241 -16.40 -6.77 -26.82
C GLY A 241 -17.30 -7.30 -27.95
N ASN A 242 -16.77 -8.08 -28.90
CA ASN A 242 -17.56 -8.67 -29.97
C ASN A 242 -18.45 -9.80 -29.45
N LYS A 243 -19.72 -9.82 -29.87
CA LYS A 243 -20.70 -10.85 -29.48
C LYS A 243 -21.11 -11.77 -30.63
N VAL A 244 -20.67 -11.47 -31.86
CA VAL A 244 -21.09 -12.18 -33.07
C VAL A 244 -19.86 -12.58 -33.89
N THR A 245 -19.96 -13.65 -34.67
CA THR A 245 -18.83 -14.22 -35.42
C THR A 245 -18.66 -13.63 -36.82
N ASN A 246 -19.67 -12.92 -37.33
CA ASN A 246 -19.68 -12.39 -38.70
C ASN A 246 -19.35 -10.88 -38.80
N LEU A 247 -18.79 -10.31 -37.73
CA LEU A 247 -18.47 -8.89 -37.62
C LEU A 247 -16.98 -8.68 -37.30
N VAL A 248 -16.30 -7.88 -38.12
CA VAL A 248 -15.02 -7.25 -37.78
C VAL A 248 -15.31 -6.05 -36.88
N VAL A 249 -14.65 -5.93 -35.73
CA VAL A 249 -14.90 -4.85 -34.77
C VAL A 249 -14.18 -3.53 -35.13
N ASP A 250 -14.66 -2.43 -34.56
CA ASP A 250 -14.07 -1.09 -34.70
C ASP A 250 -12.99 -0.78 -33.65
N LYS A 251 -12.89 -1.56 -32.57
CA LYS A 251 -11.87 -1.38 -31.54
C LYS A 251 -11.48 -2.67 -30.82
N ALA A 252 -10.26 -2.67 -30.29
CA ALA A 252 -9.82 -3.66 -29.31
C ALA A 252 -8.89 -3.00 -28.29
N THR A 253 -9.02 -3.36 -27.02
CA THR A 253 -8.32 -2.72 -25.89
C THR A 253 -7.41 -3.70 -25.18
N ILE A 254 -6.18 -3.28 -24.87
CA ILE A 254 -5.26 -3.98 -23.95
C ILE A 254 -5.13 -3.16 -22.66
N LYS A 255 -5.13 -3.84 -21.52
CA LYS A 255 -4.66 -3.28 -20.24
C LYS A 255 -3.44 -4.05 -19.77
N PHE A 256 -2.48 -3.34 -19.19
CA PHE A 256 -1.26 -3.94 -18.66
C PHE A 256 -0.75 -3.21 -17.41
N ASN A 257 0.07 -3.92 -16.63
CA ASN A 257 0.85 -3.37 -15.52
C ASN A 257 2.34 -3.63 -15.76
N VAL A 258 3.18 -2.65 -15.52
CA VAL A 258 4.64 -2.79 -15.50
C VAL A 258 5.12 -2.67 -14.06
N ARG A 259 5.85 -3.69 -13.60
CA ARG A 259 6.66 -3.62 -12.38
C ARG A 259 8.10 -3.35 -12.77
N PHE A 260 8.57 -2.12 -12.58
CA PHE A 260 9.89 -1.68 -13.06
C PHE A 260 10.94 -1.56 -11.95
N SER A 261 12.20 -1.83 -12.32
CA SER A 261 13.37 -1.78 -11.44
C SER A 261 13.82 -0.34 -11.15
N ASP A 262 14.88 -0.21 -10.36
CA ASP A 262 15.56 1.06 -10.05
C ASP A 262 16.24 1.73 -11.26
N LYS A 263 16.23 1.08 -12.43
CA LYS A 263 16.77 1.64 -13.68
C LYS A 263 15.81 2.54 -14.43
N HIS A 264 14.54 2.57 -14.02
CA HIS A 264 13.48 3.30 -14.72
C HIS A 264 12.71 4.21 -13.77
N LYS A 265 12.11 5.24 -14.35
CA LYS A 265 11.05 6.06 -13.75
C LYS A 265 9.77 5.83 -14.55
N SER A 266 8.61 6.11 -13.95
CA SER A 266 7.31 5.97 -14.64
C SER A 266 7.17 6.81 -15.92
N LYS A 267 8.05 7.78 -16.16
CA LYS A 267 8.05 8.67 -17.31
C LYS A 267 8.98 8.21 -18.45
N ASP A 268 9.80 7.19 -18.19
CA ASP A 268 10.72 6.60 -19.18
C ASP A 268 9.98 5.52 -19.97
#